data_AF-A0A246DKP4-F1
#
_entry.id   AF-A0A246DKP4-F1
#
_cell.length_a   1.000
_cell.length_b   1.000
_cell.length_c   1.000
_cell.angle_alpha   90.00
_cell.angle_beta   90.00
_cell.angle_gamma   90.00
#
_symmetry.space_group_name_H-M   'P 1'
#
loop_
_entity.id
_entity.type
_entity.pdbx_description
1 polymer ?
#
loop_
_entity_poly.entity_id
_entity_poly.type
_entity_poly.pdbx_seq_one_letter_code
_entity_poly.pdbx_strand_id
1 'polypeptide(L)'
;MDPGPEPRYRWRETWPGEGHEDYQAFDGPRAFGRIMLETNGTMREQWRWSISHIDGVKRHLLPHNGWQRSPRLAAAKVEDLYEDLMELNGIPLNSHCDGTS
;
A
#
# COMPACT_ATOMS: atom_id res chain seq x y z
N MET A 1 17.81 10.12 -2.65
CA MET A 1 17.46 8.69 -2.73
C MET A 1 16.25 8.47 -1.85
N ASP A 2 15.26 7.72 -2.33
CA ASP A 2 14.10 7.39 -1.51
C ASP A 2 14.51 6.39 -0.41
N PRO A 3 14.25 6.67 0.88
CA PRO A 3 14.82 5.90 1.99
C PRO A 3 14.11 4.58 2.29
N GLY A 4 13.00 4.25 1.64
CA GLY A 4 12.29 2.99 1.88
C GLY A 4 12.79 1.83 1.00
N PRO A 5 12.46 0.59 1.38
CA PRO A 5 12.80 -0.61 0.60
C PRO A 5 12.15 -0.56 -0.79
N GLU A 6 12.66 -1.35 -1.73
CA GLU A 6 11.97 -1.55 -3.00
C GLU A 6 10.60 -2.22 -2.75
N PRO A 7 9.51 -1.72 -3.37
CA PRO A 7 8.18 -2.29 -3.17
C PRO A 7 8.12 -3.76 -3.58
N ARG A 8 7.49 -4.59 -2.75
CA ARG A 8 7.36 -6.03 -2.95
C ARG A 8 6.17 -6.37 -3.85
N TYR A 9 5.19 -5.47 -3.90
CA TYR A 9 3.97 -5.62 -4.67
C TYR A 9 3.93 -4.63 -5.84
N ARG A 10 2.96 -4.84 -6.75
CA ARG A 10 2.77 -3.95 -7.89
C ARG A 10 2.02 -2.68 -7.44
N TRP A 11 2.60 -1.52 -7.73
CA TRP A 11 1.97 -0.21 -7.52
C TRP A 11 1.60 0.43 -8.86
N ARG A 12 0.43 1.07 -8.93
CA ARG A 12 -0.06 1.76 -10.14
C ARG A 12 -0.60 3.13 -9.78
N GLU A 13 -0.28 4.13 -10.60
CA GLU A 13 -0.86 5.45 -10.48
C GLU A 13 -2.38 5.40 -10.74
N THR A 14 -3.16 6.08 -9.91
CA THR A 14 -4.63 6.07 -10.00
C THR A 14 -5.19 7.26 -10.76
N TRP A 15 -4.52 8.42 -10.71
CA TRP A 15 -4.95 9.68 -11.35
C TRP A 15 -3.87 10.23 -12.28
N PRO A 16 -3.56 9.51 -13.38
CA PRO A 16 -2.56 9.99 -14.33
C PRO A 16 -3.00 11.31 -14.97
N GLY A 17 -2.18 12.34 -14.82
CA GLY A 17 -2.36 13.64 -15.47
C GLY A 17 -3.02 14.74 -14.62
N GLU A 18 -3.49 14.44 -13.41
CA GLU A 18 -4.04 15.47 -12.50
C GLU A 18 -2.99 16.09 -11.57
N GLY A 19 -1.72 15.67 -11.69
CA GLY A 19 -0.62 16.16 -10.85
C GLY A 19 -0.66 15.66 -9.41
N HIS A 20 -1.52 14.69 -9.12
CA HIS A 20 -1.58 14.00 -7.83
C HIS A 20 -0.66 12.79 -7.82
N GLU A 21 0.30 12.78 -6.93
CA GLU A 21 1.12 11.59 -6.67
C GLU A 21 0.31 10.60 -5.83
N ASP A 22 -0.42 9.72 -6.52
CA ASP A 22 -1.32 8.75 -5.90
C ASP A 22 -1.17 7.37 -6.53
N TYR A 23 -0.92 6.37 -5.69
CA TYR A 23 -0.66 5.01 -6.12
C TYR A 23 -1.50 3.99 -5.36
N GLN A 24 -2.04 3.02 -6.08
CA GLN A 24 -2.75 1.87 -5.55
C GLN A 24 -1.87 0.61 -5.66
N ALA A 25 -1.80 -0.15 -4.56
CA ALA A 25 -1.11 -1.42 -4.42
C ALA A 25 -1.99 -2.60 -4.83
N PHE A 26 -1.39 -3.57 -5.52
CA PHE A 26 -2.02 -4.78 -6.03
C PHE A 26 -1.23 -6.05 -5.69
N ASP A 27 -1.95 -7.05 -5.19
CA ASP A 27 -1.52 -8.42 -4.97
C ASP A 27 -2.22 -9.33 -6.00
N GLY A 28 -1.54 -9.62 -7.10
CA GLY A 28 -2.19 -10.19 -8.29
C GLY A 28 -3.34 -9.29 -8.79
N PRO A 29 -4.60 -9.80 -8.87
CA PRO A 29 -5.77 -8.99 -9.22
C PRO A 29 -6.36 -8.18 -8.04
N ARG A 30 -5.91 -8.42 -6.81
CA ARG A 30 -6.49 -7.84 -5.59
C ARG A 30 -5.86 -6.48 -5.29
N ALA A 31 -6.64 -5.41 -5.30
CA ALA A 31 -6.21 -4.13 -4.74
C ALA A 31 -6.25 -4.20 -3.20
N PHE A 32 -5.22 -3.73 -2.51
CA PHE A 32 -5.15 -3.87 -1.05
C PHE A 32 -4.73 -2.62 -0.27
N GLY A 33 -4.15 -1.61 -0.92
CA GLY A 33 -3.79 -0.38 -0.23
C GLY A 33 -3.42 0.77 -1.16
N ARG A 34 -3.34 1.98 -0.62
CA ARG A 34 -3.14 3.21 -1.38
C ARG A 34 -2.15 4.11 -0.65
N ILE A 35 -1.34 4.82 -1.41
CA ILE A 35 -0.51 5.92 -0.91
C ILE A 35 -0.77 7.19 -1.72
N MET A 36 -0.72 8.33 -1.06
CA MET A 36 -0.96 9.63 -1.68
C MET A 36 -0.05 10.67 -1.05
N LEU A 37 0.62 11.49 -1.86
CA LEU A 37 1.28 12.69 -1.37
C LEU A 37 0.23 13.73 -0.99
N GLU A 38 0.26 14.18 0.25
CA GLU A 38 -0.56 15.30 0.68
C GLU A 38 0.04 16.61 0.18
N THR A 39 -0.70 17.29 -0.70
CA THR A 39 -0.29 18.57 -1.27
C THR A 39 -0.84 19.76 -0.49
N ASN A 40 -1.82 19.52 0.40
CA ASN A 40 -2.57 20.55 1.10
C ASN A 40 -2.55 20.39 2.63
N GLY A 41 -2.62 21.50 3.37
CA GLY A 41 -2.73 21.47 4.84
C GLY A 41 -1.41 21.40 5.61
N THR A 42 -1.49 20.99 6.88
CA THR A 42 -0.36 20.93 7.83
C THR A 42 0.52 19.69 7.66
N MET A 43 0.01 18.66 7.00
CA MET A 43 0.73 17.43 6.66
C MET A 43 1.27 17.44 5.23
N ARG A 44 1.40 18.64 4.62
CA ARG A 44 1.97 18.76 3.27
C ARG A 44 3.34 18.06 3.20
N GLU A 45 3.68 17.57 2.01
CA GLU A 45 4.95 16.89 1.74
C GLU A 45 5.09 15.53 2.46
N GLN A 46 4.03 15.04 3.13
CA GLN A 46 3.97 13.70 3.69
C GLN A 46 3.08 12.79 2.85
N TRP A 47 3.47 11.52 2.84
CA TRP A 47 2.76 10.46 2.17
C TRP A 47 1.76 9.84 3.13
N ARG A 48 0.49 10.02 2.83
CA ARG A 48 -0.59 9.27 3.45
C ARG A 48 -0.53 7.85 2.94
N TRP A 49 -0.70 6.88 3.84
CA TRP A 49 -0.88 5.48 3.48
C TRP A 49 -2.17 4.95 4.09
N SER A 50 -2.83 4.01 3.42
CA SER A 50 -4.01 3.32 3.93
C SER A 50 -4.19 1.93 3.34
N ILE A 51 -4.75 1.03 4.13
CA ILE A 51 -5.27 -0.26 3.66
C ILE A 51 -6.66 -0.04 3.06
N SER A 52 -6.87 -0.61 1.88
CA SER A 52 -8.15 -0.62 1.19
C SER A 52 -9.05 -1.74 1.72
N HIS A 53 -10.33 -1.72 1.32
CA HIS A 53 -11.19 -2.87 1.57
C HIS A 53 -10.65 -4.10 0.84
N ILE A 54 -10.58 -5.23 1.54
CA ILE A 54 -10.12 -6.52 1.00
C ILE A 54 -11.19 -7.58 1.29
N ASP A 55 -11.69 -8.22 0.25
CA ASP A 55 -12.65 -9.31 0.37
C ASP A 55 -12.13 -10.45 1.26
N GLY A 56 -12.98 -10.91 2.17
CA GLY A 56 -12.67 -11.99 3.11
C GLY A 56 -12.06 -11.54 4.44
N VAL A 57 -11.57 -10.29 4.54
CA VAL A 57 -11.07 -9.74 5.81
C VAL A 57 -12.24 -9.51 6.78
N LYS A 58 -12.16 -10.12 7.96
CA LYS A 58 -13.13 -9.98 9.06
C LYS A 58 -12.52 -9.33 10.30
N ARG A 59 -11.23 -9.53 10.52
CA ARG A 59 -10.44 -8.97 11.62
C ARG A 59 -9.55 -7.88 11.07
N HIS A 60 -9.55 -6.72 11.70
CA HIS A 60 -8.75 -5.57 11.27
C HIS A 60 -7.62 -5.30 12.25
N LEU A 61 -6.48 -4.85 11.71
CA LEU A 61 -5.36 -4.33 12.47
C LEU A 61 -5.40 -2.79 12.45
N LEU A 62 -5.05 -2.19 13.59
CA LEU A 62 -4.90 -0.74 13.73
C LEU A 62 -3.41 -0.43 13.93
N PRO A 63 -2.92 0.71 13.40
CA PRO A 63 -3.64 1.66 12.56
C PRO A 63 -3.85 1.14 11.12
N HIS A 64 -5.01 1.43 10.52
CA HIS A 64 -5.31 1.08 9.12
C HIS A 64 -4.88 2.16 8.11
N ASN A 65 -4.39 3.30 8.60
CA ASN A 65 -3.87 4.40 7.82
C ASN A 65 -2.86 5.22 8.65
N GLY A 66 -2.04 6.02 7.99
CA GLY A 66 -1.12 6.93 8.66
C GLY A 66 -0.31 7.76 7.68
N TRP A 67 0.80 8.30 8.18
CA TRP A 67 1.69 9.20 7.46
C TRP A 67 3.12 8.68 7.44
N GLN A 68 3.82 8.93 6.34
CA GLN A 68 5.24 8.66 6.18
C GLN A 68 5.91 9.79 5.40
N ARG A 69 7.22 9.93 5.57
CA ARG A 69 8.02 10.98 4.93
C ARG A 69 8.39 10.73 3.46
N SER A 70 8.06 9.55 2.92
CA SER A 70 8.47 9.15 1.56
C SER A 70 7.53 8.06 1.03
N PRO A 71 7.36 7.96 -0.30
CA PRO A 71 6.47 6.97 -0.91
C PRO A 71 6.87 5.54 -0.60
N ARG A 72 8.17 5.17 -0.60
CA ARG A 72 8.53 3.77 -0.33
C ARG A 72 8.35 3.37 1.13
N LEU A 73 8.54 4.30 2.07
CA LEU A 73 8.20 4.03 3.48
C LEU A 73 6.69 3.87 3.66
N ALA A 74 5.89 4.69 2.95
CA ALA A 74 4.44 4.55 2.93
C ALA A 74 4.02 3.20 2.33
N ALA A 75 4.61 2.82 1.19
CA ALA A 75 4.38 1.53 0.55
C ALA A 75 4.75 0.37 1.47
N ALA A 76 5.94 0.38 2.06
CA ALA A 76 6.39 -0.66 2.98
C ALA A 76 5.40 -0.86 4.15
N LYS A 77 4.88 0.22 4.73
CA LYS A 77 3.86 0.13 5.79
C LYS A 77 2.55 -0.51 5.33
N VAL A 78 2.13 -0.23 4.11
CA VAL A 78 0.93 -0.85 3.52
C VAL A 78 1.18 -2.33 3.24
N GLU A 79 2.36 -2.69 2.74
CA GLU A 79 2.72 -4.07 2.43
C GLU A 79 2.87 -4.93 3.70
N ASP A 80 3.55 -4.42 4.75
CA ASP A 80 3.68 -5.13 6.04
C ASP A 80 2.31 -5.36 6.68
N LEU A 81 1.48 -4.31 6.74
CA LEU A 81 0.15 -4.39 7.33
C LEU A 81 -0.78 -5.31 6.52
N TYR A 82 -0.63 -5.34 5.19
CA TYR A 82 -1.37 -6.25 4.35
C TYR A 82 -1.05 -7.70 4.69
N GLU A 83 0.22 -8.06 4.79
CA GLU A 83 0.62 -9.44 5.10
C GLU A 83 0.15 -9.88 6.48
N ASP A 84 0.34 -9.05 7.49
CA ASP A 84 -0.16 -9.31 8.85
C ASP A 84 -1.68 -9.50 8.85
N LEU A 85 -2.40 -8.68 8.07
CA LEU A 85 -3.86 -8.75 7.96
C LEU A 85 -4.31 -10.04 7.26
N MET A 86 -3.60 -10.45 6.22
CA MET A 86 -3.89 -11.66 5.45
C MET A 86 -3.62 -12.92 6.29
N GLU A 87 -2.50 -12.95 7.00
CA GLU A 87 -2.17 -14.01 7.96
C GLU A 87 -3.23 -14.09 9.07
N LEU A 88 -3.59 -12.97 9.70
CA LEU A 88 -4.59 -12.91 10.77
C LEU A 88 -5.96 -13.44 10.35
N ASN A 89 -6.33 -13.27 9.08
CA ASN A 89 -7.60 -13.71 8.53
C ASN A 89 -7.50 -15.07 7.80
N GLY A 90 -6.31 -15.68 7.74
CA GLY A 90 -6.08 -16.95 7.03
C GLY A 90 -6.34 -16.87 5.53
N ILE A 91 -6.14 -15.70 4.93
CA ILE A 91 -6.37 -15.47 3.50
C ILE A 91 -5.02 -15.59 2.78
N PRO A 92 -4.91 -16.38 1.69
CA PRO A 92 -3.66 -16.50 0.96
C PRO A 92 -3.31 -15.22 0.19
N LEU A 93 -2.00 -14.95 0.14
CA LEU A 93 -1.41 -13.96 -0.78
C LEU A 93 -1.47 -14.50 -2.22
N ASN A 94 -1.76 -13.64 -3.18
CA ASN A 94 -1.80 -13.99 -4.59
C ASN A 94 -0.42 -13.90 -5.25
N SER A 95 0.47 -13.06 -4.71
CA SER A 95 1.81 -12.81 -5.23
C SER A 95 2.82 -13.80 -4.64
N HIS A 96 2.72 -15.05 -5.08
CA HIS A 96 3.89 -15.80 -5.46
C HIS A 96 3.83 -15.89 -6.99
N CYS A 97 4.44 -14.92 -7.68
CA CYS A 97 4.89 -15.23 -9.04
C CYS A 97 5.97 -16.28 -8.86
N ASP A 98 5.58 -17.53 -9.06
CA ASP A 98 6.49 -18.64 -9.32
C ASP A 98 7.52 -18.17 -10.35
N GLY A 99 8.72 -17.90 -9.86
CA GLY A 99 9.90 -17.68 -10.68
C GLY A 99 10.61 -19.00 -10.88
N THR A 100 9.95 -20.00 -11.47
CA THR A 100 10.66 -21.08 -12.16
C THR A 100 10.50 -20.91 -13.67
N SER A 101 11.52 -20.33 -14.29
CA SER A 101 11.94 -20.60 -15.67
C SER A 101 13.40 -20.22 -15.84
#